data_AF-A0A542GDG0-F1
#
_entry.id   AF-A0A542GDG0-F1
#
_cell.length_a   1.000
_cell.length_b   1.000
_cell.length_c   1.000
_cell.angle_alpha   90.00
_cell.angle_beta   90.00
_cell.angle_gamma   90.00
#
_symmetry.space_group_name_H-M   'P 1'
#
loop_
_entity.id
_entity.type
_entity.pdbx_description
1 polymer ?
#
loop_
_entity_poly.entity_id
_entity_poly.type
_entity_poly.pdbx_seq_one_letter_code
_entity_poly.pdbx_strand_id
1 'polypeptide(L)'
;MRCQGDIDPTYDSISTKAKRHGDAPRGCRPCADKERAKKFRLDEDELAKSVVAANIEPLEPYEKNSKGWACRCLNVGCPREGNPIKVLMKVVRAGGMACRFCSKKEIHPDDAFKMMVDSGLVEPKVPYPGVDIPWLGECRRCHKDVTPRLNDVRNGQGACIHCARNTPLTPQQAWDRALSYRFLPDDLHTFKSTNTPWPGTCIECGAEVEARLGNLYRGQGACNSQKCKLTGFKDDAPGLIYLLHRSDPEIVKIGICEDAPHNKRLESHINNGWEVAQTLTFQVGLHARLLESTIKRLWFKDRAWADGRARGEAWFDGYTETVLLDDPERTEPWTSLTTLSLWTDVQVQAERLGFAMDERRALAEAEGGEQLT
;
A
#
# COMPACT_ATOMS: atom_id res chain seq x y z
N MET A 1 70.87 5.61 -15.16
CA MET A 1 69.70 5.59 -14.25
C MET A 1 68.93 6.90 -14.44
N ARG A 2 67.62 6.87 -14.76
CA ARG A 2 66.80 8.08 -15.02
C ARG A 2 65.94 8.54 -13.82
N CYS A 3 65.66 7.63 -12.88
CA CYS A 3 65.14 7.92 -11.54
C CYS A 3 66.16 7.32 -10.57
N GLN A 4 66.67 8.05 -9.58
CA GLN A 4 67.41 7.44 -8.44
C GLN A 4 66.43 6.75 -7.47
N GLY A 5 65.33 6.18 -7.99
CA GLY A 5 64.31 5.54 -7.17
C GLY A 5 64.72 4.10 -6.86
N ASP A 6 64.57 3.71 -5.60
CA ASP A 6 64.83 2.35 -5.15
C ASP A 6 64.03 1.33 -5.98
N ILE A 7 64.73 0.33 -6.47
CA ILE A 7 64.15 -0.82 -7.12
C ILE A 7 64.14 -1.91 -6.05
N ASP A 8 62.95 -2.22 -5.52
CA ASP A 8 62.74 -3.34 -4.60
C ASP A 8 61.96 -4.46 -5.33
N PRO A 9 62.65 -5.32 -6.09
CA PRO A 9 62.02 -6.34 -6.89
C PRO A 9 61.65 -7.55 -6.02
N THR A 10 60.37 -7.93 -6.02
CA THR A 10 59.95 -9.18 -5.37
C THR A 10 60.45 -10.40 -6.15
N TYR A 11 60.67 -11.53 -5.48
CA TYR A 11 61.10 -12.79 -6.09
C TYR A 11 60.24 -13.17 -7.32
N ASP A 12 58.93 -13.00 -7.24
CA ASP A 12 57.99 -13.26 -8.34
C ASP A 12 58.19 -12.31 -9.53
N SER A 13 58.51 -11.05 -9.28
CA SER A 13 58.73 -10.05 -10.35
C SER A 13 60.01 -10.32 -11.15
N ILE A 14 61.01 -10.92 -10.51
CA ILE A 14 62.27 -11.35 -11.11
C ILE A 14 62.07 -12.68 -11.84
N SER A 15 61.47 -13.68 -11.17
CA SER A 15 61.31 -15.03 -11.69
C SER A 15 60.39 -15.08 -12.93
N THR A 16 59.34 -14.27 -12.97
CA THR A 16 58.37 -14.26 -14.07
C THR A 16 58.92 -13.57 -15.32
N LYS A 17 59.75 -12.52 -15.16
CA LYS A 17 60.35 -11.79 -16.29
C LYS A 17 61.63 -12.43 -16.82
N ALA A 18 62.47 -13.00 -15.94
CA ALA A 18 63.64 -13.77 -16.34
C ALA A 18 63.27 -14.95 -17.26
N LYS A 19 62.13 -15.60 -17.00
CA LYS A 19 61.59 -16.69 -17.84
C LYS A 19 61.11 -16.25 -19.23
N ARG A 20 60.73 -14.98 -19.44
CA ARG A 20 60.15 -14.51 -20.71
C ARG A 20 61.12 -13.75 -21.61
N HIS A 21 62.09 -13.02 -21.06
CA HIS A 21 62.91 -12.09 -21.85
C HIS A 21 64.40 -12.06 -21.47
N GLY A 22 64.88 -12.99 -20.64
CA GLY A 22 66.32 -13.16 -20.36
C GLY A 22 66.99 -12.08 -19.50
N ASP A 23 66.30 -10.98 -19.16
CA ASP A 23 66.85 -9.87 -18.36
C ASP A 23 65.95 -9.49 -17.17
N ALA A 24 66.58 -9.09 -16.05
CA ALA A 24 65.91 -8.53 -14.88
C ALA A 24 65.22 -7.17 -15.20
N PRO A 25 64.16 -6.77 -14.48
CA PRO A 25 63.44 -5.52 -14.76
C PRO A 25 64.34 -4.28 -14.67
N ARG A 26 64.61 -3.62 -15.80
CA ARG A 26 65.51 -2.45 -15.93
C ARG A 26 64.94 -1.08 -15.48
N GLY A 27 63.96 -1.03 -14.57
CA GLY A 27 63.40 0.27 -14.16
C GLY A 27 62.54 0.27 -12.89
N CYS A 28 62.59 1.38 -12.16
CA CYS A 28 61.78 1.62 -10.96
C CYS A 28 60.28 1.59 -11.31
N ARG A 29 59.46 0.95 -10.46
CA ARG A 29 58.00 0.83 -10.70
C ARG A 29 57.30 2.18 -10.89
N PRO A 30 57.63 3.26 -10.14
CA PRO A 30 57.05 4.58 -10.37
C PRO A 30 57.31 5.15 -11.78
N CYS A 31 58.49 4.90 -12.36
CA CYS A 31 58.79 5.34 -13.73
C CYS A 31 58.06 4.49 -14.77
N ALA A 32 57.96 3.18 -14.56
CA ALA A 32 57.16 2.32 -15.44
C ALA A 32 55.67 2.70 -15.43
N ASP A 33 55.15 3.15 -14.29
CA ASP A 33 53.76 3.59 -14.16
C ASP A 33 53.54 4.97 -14.79
N LYS A 34 54.48 5.92 -14.65
CA LYS A 34 54.44 7.22 -15.34
C LYS A 34 54.49 7.07 -16.87
N GLU A 35 55.35 6.21 -17.39
CA GLU A 35 55.46 5.98 -18.84
C GLU A 35 54.25 5.21 -19.38
N ARG A 36 53.69 4.25 -18.63
CA ARG A 36 52.39 3.65 -18.97
C ARG A 36 51.27 4.69 -18.99
N ALA A 37 51.19 5.55 -17.99
CA ALA A 37 50.14 6.57 -17.91
C ALA A 37 50.18 7.53 -19.12
N LYS A 38 51.38 7.91 -19.60
CA LYS A 38 51.55 8.68 -20.84
C LYS A 38 51.07 7.90 -22.07
N LYS A 39 51.43 6.61 -22.19
CA LYS A 39 51.03 5.74 -23.30
C LYS A 39 49.53 5.43 -23.35
N PHE A 40 48.85 5.45 -22.19
CA PHE A 40 47.41 5.20 -22.07
C PHE A 40 46.56 6.48 -22.05
N ARG A 41 47.17 7.67 -22.17
CA ARG A 41 46.43 8.91 -22.43
C ARG A 41 45.82 8.78 -23.83
N LEU A 42 44.50 8.99 -23.94
CA LEU A 42 43.85 8.90 -25.25
C LEU A 42 44.45 9.94 -26.18
N ASP A 43 44.72 9.50 -27.40
CA ASP A 43 44.96 10.41 -28.52
C ASP A 43 43.70 11.23 -28.81
N GLU A 44 43.89 12.47 -29.27
CA GLU A 44 42.81 13.44 -29.46
C GLU A 44 41.78 12.93 -30.49
N ASP A 45 42.28 12.27 -31.54
CA ASP A 45 41.46 11.65 -32.59
C ASP A 45 40.63 10.46 -32.09
N GLU A 46 41.17 9.62 -31.20
CA GLU A 46 40.45 8.48 -30.62
C GLU A 46 39.35 8.97 -29.65
N LEU A 47 39.64 10.05 -28.91
CA LEU A 47 38.66 10.67 -28.02
C LEU A 47 37.49 11.25 -28.83
N ALA A 48 37.77 12.00 -29.91
CA ALA A 48 36.75 12.58 -30.77
C ALA A 48 35.82 11.50 -31.37
N LYS A 49 36.40 10.40 -31.88
CA LYS A 49 35.61 9.25 -32.38
C LYS A 49 34.71 8.66 -31.30
N SER A 50 35.24 8.52 -30.08
CA SER A 50 34.49 7.95 -28.96
C SER A 50 33.33 8.87 -28.51
N VAL A 51 33.51 10.19 -28.56
CA VAL A 51 32.49 11.19 -28.24
C VAL A 51 31.32 11.12 -29.24
N VAL A 52 31.64 11.11 -30.54
CA VAL A 52 30.64 11.00 -31.61
C VAL A 52 29.89 9.68 -31.53
N ALA A 53 30.60 8.55 -31.37
CA ALA A 53 29.97 7.24 -31.26
C ALA A 53 29.08 7.10 -30.01
N ALA A 54 29.45 7.77 -28.92
CA ALA A 54 28.66 7.78 -27.68
C ALA A 54 27.49 8.79 -27.70
N ASN A 55 27.41 9.64 -28.73
CA ASN A 55 26.41 10.69 -28.88
C ASN A 55 26.31 11.61 -27.65
N ILE A 56 27.46 12.15 -27.25
CA ILE A 56 27.62 13.05 -26.11
C ILE A 56 28.33 14.34 -26.52
N GLU A 57 28.06 15.42 -25.81
CA GLU A 57 28.72 16.72 -25.97
C GLU A 57 29.53 17.03 -24.70
N PRO A 58 30.86 17.19 -24.78
CA PRO A 58 31.69 17.57 -23.63
C PRO A 58 31.35 18.96 -23.09
N LEU A 59 31.21 19.09 -21.76
CA LEU A 59 31.01 20.39 -21.10
C LEU A 59 32.29 20.90 -20.43
N GLU A 60 33.28 20.02 -20.25
CA GLU A 60 34.58 20.34 -19.66
C GLU A 60 35.71 19.63 -20.41
N PRO A 61 36.98 20.08 -20.28
CA PRO A 61 38.12 19.39 -20.90
C PRO A 61 38.31 17.96 -20.37
N TYR A 62 38.66 17.03 -21.27
CA TYR A 62 38.94 15.65 -20.90
C TYR A 62 40.31 15.50 -20.22
N GLU A 63 40.33 14.88 -19.04
CA GLU A 63 41.55 14.68 -18.26
C GLU A 63 42.08 13.23 -18.34
N LYS A 64 41.25 12.25 -17.95
CA LYS A 64 41.62 10.83 -17.89
C LYS A 64 40.40 9.91 -17.92
N ASN A 65 40.62 8.66 -18.31
CA ASN A 65 39.54 7.70 -18.58
C ASN A 65 38.76 7.21 -17.33
N SER A 66 39.33 7.39 -16.15
CA SER A 66 38.80 6.90 -14.87
C SER A 66 38.05 7.97 -14.08
N LYS A 67 38.20 9.25 -14.46
CA LYS A 67 37.49 10.38 -13.85
C LYS A 67 36.14 10.57 -14.55
N GLY A 68 35.10 10.88 -13.78
CA GLY A 68 33.81 11.25 -14.34
C GLY A 68 33.93 12.54 -15.12
N TRP A 69 33.61 12.48 -16.40
CA TRP A 69 33.68 13.58 -17.35
C TRP A 69 32.29 14.18 -17.54
N ALA A 70 32.13 15.48 -17.27
CA ALA A 70 30.87 16.17 -17.43
C ALA A 70 30.53 16.34 -18.92
N CYS A 71 29.43 15.73 -19.34
CA CYS A 71 28.95 15.80 -20.72
C CYS A 71 27.43 16.00 -20.75
N ARG A 72 26.90 16.47 -21.87
CA ARG A 72 25.48 16.43 -22.20
C ARG A 72 25.19 15.22 -23.08
N CYS A 73 24.10 14.50 -22.81
CA CYS A 73 23.65 13.39 -23.67
C CYS A 73 22.79 13.93 -24.81
N LEU A 74 23.07 13.50 -26.05
CA LEU A 74 22.35 13.91 -27.26
C LEU A 74 21.38 12.83 -27.77
N ASN A 75 21.15 11.77 -26.99
CA ASN A 75 20.20 10.73 -27.38
C ASN A 75 18.76 11.27 -27.33
N VAL A 76 18.01 11.01 -28.39
CA VAL A 76 16.57 11.35 -28.47
C VAL A 76 15.82 10.58 -27.36
N GLY A 77 14.99 11.29 -26.59
CA GLY A 77 14.26 10.71 -25.46
C GLY A 77 15.12 10.43 -24.22
N CYS A 78 16.28 11.08 -24.08
CA CYS A 78 17.08 10.97 -22.86
C CYS A 78 16.32 11.56 -21.66
N PRO A 79 16.15 10.81 -20.54
CA PRO A 79 15.46 11.30 -19.33
C PRO A 79 16.12 12.51 -18.64
N ARG A 80 17.30 12.93 -19.10
CA ARG A 80 18.03 14.07 -18.54
C ARG A 80 17.76 15.38 -19.27
N GLU A 81 17.11 15.34 -20.44
CA GLU A 81 16.69 16.55 -21.18
C GLU A 81 17.78 17.62 -21.32
N GLY A 82 19.02 17.20 -21.60
CA GLY A 82 20.15 18.12 -21.79
C GLY A 82 20.90 18.54 -20.52
N ASN A 83 20.44 18.11 -19.33
CA ASN A 83 21.18 18.31 -18.09
C ASN A 83 22.51 17.51 -18.07
N PRO A 84 23.56 18.00 -17.38
CA PRO A 84 24.84 17.31 -17.31
C PRO A 84 24.72 15.87 -16.78
N ILE A 85 25.47 14.97 -17.42
CA ILE A 85 25.70 13.58 -17.01
C ILE A 85 27.18 13.34 -16.77
N LYS A 86 27.49 12.35 -15.93
CA LYS A 86 28.87 11.91 -15.65
C LYS A 86 29.22 10.71 -16.53
N VAL A 87 30.10 10.90 -17.49
CA VAL A 87 30.57 9.85 -18.42
C VAL A 87 31.94 9.32 -17.97
N LEU A 88 32.14 8.00 -18.04
CA LEU A 88 33.45 7.39 -17.83
C LEU A 88 33.95 6.83 -19.16
N MET A 89 35.01 7.42 -19.73
CA MET A 89 35.52 6.97 -21.04
C MET A 89 36.00 5.52 -21.05
N LYS A 90 36.44 4.97 -19.90
CA LYS A 90 36.73 3.53 -19.80
C LYS A 90 35.51 2.64 -20.07
N VAL A 91 34.29 3.09 -19.74
CA VAL A 91 33.04 2.34 -19.96
C VAL A 91 32.63 2.42 -21.42
N VAL A 92 32.73 3.61 -22.02
CA VAL A 92 32.45 3.83 -23.45
C VAL A 92 33.34 2.96 -24.32
N ARG A 93 34.65 2.93 -24.05
CA ARG A 93 35.61 2.09 -24.79
C ARG A 93 35.39 0.59 -24.62
N ALA A 94 34.79 0.18 -23.50
CA ALA A 94 34.41 -1.20 -23.27
C ALA A 94 33.07 -1.58 -23.97
N GLY A 95 32.51 -0.68 -24.81
CA GLY A 95 31.24 -0.90 -25.50
C GLY A 95 30.00 -0.58 -24.66
N GLY A 96 30.16 0.00 -23.46
CA GLY A 96 29.05 0.42 -22.62
C GLY A 96 28.47 1.76 -23.07
N MET A 97 27.18 1.96 -22.89
CA MET A 97 26.52 3.24 -23.16
C MET A 97 27.04 4.34 -22.22
N ALA A 98 27.30 5.53 -22.77
CA ALA A 98 27.83 6.66 -22.01
C ALA A 98 26.84 7.22 -20.98
N CYS A 99 25.57 7.35 -21.35
CA CYS A 99 24.53 7.83 -20.45
C CYS A 99 23.95 6.68 -19.61
N ARG A 100 24.12 6.78 -18.28
CA ARG A 100 23.61 5.79 -17.32
C ARG A 100 22.09 5.75 -17.24
N PHE A 101 21.43 6.88 -17.51
CA PHE A 101 19.97 6.99 -17.57
C PHE A 101 19.42 6.31 -18.82
N CYS A 102 20.00 6.55 -20.00
CA CYS A 102 19.61 5.86 -21.23
C CYS A 102 19.88 4.34 -21.16
N SER A 103 20.92 3.92 -20.44
CA SER A 103 21.19 2.49 -20.19
C SER A 103 20.39 1.91 -19.03
N LYS A 104 19.47 2.69 -18.44
CA LYS A 104 18.59 2.30 -17.33
C LYS A 104 19.33 1.81 -16.08
N LYS A 105 20.62 2.12 -15.95
CA LYS A 105 21.43 1.83 -14.76
C LYS A 105 21.14 2.81 -13.62
N GLU A 106 20.70 4.01 -13.97
CA GLU A 106 20.38 5.08 -13.04
C GLU A 106 18.99 5.63 -13.41
N ILE A 107 18.18 5.96 -12.40
CA ILE A 107 16.81 6.45 -12.57
C ILE A 107 16.75 7.92 -12.16
N HIS A 108 15.97 8.73 -12.87
CA HIS A 108 15.74 10.12 -12.50
C HIS A 108 14.95 10.21 -11.19
N PRO A 109 15.21 11.19 -10.29
CA PRO A 109 14.43 11.36 -9.07
C PRO A 109 12.91 11.44 -9.29
N ASP A 110 12.45 12.11 -10.34
CA ASP A 110 11.02 12.23 -10.63
C ASP A 110 10.40 10.89 -11.06
N ASP A 111 11.11 10.12 -11.89
CA ASP A 111 10.68 8.78 -12.29
C ASP A 111 10.68 7.83 -11.09
N ALA A 112 11.66 7.96 -10.20
CA ALA A 112 11.73 7.20 -8.95
C ALA A 112 10.56 7.54 -8.03
N PHE A 113 10.20 8.83 -7.92
CA PHE A 113 9.06 9.30 -7.14
C PHE A 113 7.76 8.74 -7.69
N LYS A 114 7.54 8.89 -8.99
CA LYS A 114 6.38 8.34 -9.69
C LYS A 114 6.27 6.82 -9.51
N MET A 115 7.38 6.10 -9.64
CA MET A 115 7.41 4.64 -9.43
C MET A 115 7.06 4.26 -7.98
N MET A 116 7.58 4.99 -6.99
CA MET A 116 7.29 4.75 -5.58
C MET A 116 5.80 5.01 -5.25
N VAL A 117 5.24 6.06 -5.84
CA VAL A 117 3.83 6.42 -5.69
C VAL A 117 2.91 5.43 -6.41
N ASP A 118 3.10 5.21 -7.71
CA ASP A 118 2.16 4.46 -8.55
C ASP A 118 2.26 2.95 -8.31
N SER A 119 3.48 2.42 -8.20
CA SER A 119 3.73 0.98 -8.04
C SER A 119 3.91 0.58 -6.57
N GLY A 120 4.57 1.43 -5.79
CA GLY A 120 4.79 1.20 -4.36
C GLY A 120 3.59 1.56 -3.50
N LEU A 121 2.71 2.47 -3.96
CA LEU A 121 1.63 3.07 -3.17
C LEU A 121 2.17 3.66 -1.86
N VAL A 122 3.29 4.35 -1.97
CA VAL A 122 3.95 5.05 -0.86
C VAL A 122 4.17 6.50 -1.25
N GLU A 123 3.77 7.41 -0.38
CA GLU A 123 4.06 8.84 -0.46
C GLU A 123 5.45 9.11 0.15
N PRO A 124 6.46 9.45 -0.65
CA PRO A 124 7.80 9.70 -0.11
C PRO A 124 7.85 10.98 0.74
N LYS A 125 8.38 10.87 1.96
CA LYS A 125 8.52 12.01 2.90
C LYS A 125 9.86 12.74 2.78
N VAL A 126 10.81 12.12 2.07
CA VAL A 126 12.17 12.65 1.86
C VAL A 126 12.56 12.57 0.39
N PRO A 127 13.51 13.40 -0.09
CA PRO A 127 14.04 13.32 -1.46
C PRO A 127 14.60 11.93 -1.78
N TYR A 128 14.55 11.54 -3.06
CA TYR A 128 15.00 10.22 -3.53
C TYR A 128 16.46 9.93 -3.10
N PRO A 129 16.70 8.96 -2.21
CA PRO A 129 18.02 8.73 -1.65
C PRO A 129 18.90 7.83 -2.53
N GLY A 130 18.31 7.08 -3.46
CA GLY A 130 18.98 6.09 -4.31
C GLY A 130 18.21 4.77 -4.39
N VAL A 131 18.56 3.92 -5.36
CA VAL A 131 17.72 2.78 -5.76
C VAL A 131 17.64 1.66 -4.71
N ASP A 132 18.77 1.41 -4.03
CA ASP A 132 18.92 0.35 -3.02
C ASP A 132 18.94 0.90 -1.58
N ILE A 133 18.70 2.20 -1.41
CA ILE A 133 18.69 2.85 -0.10
C ILE A 133 17.24 2.89 0.42
N PRO A 134 17.00 2.54 1.70
CA PRO A 134 15.68 2.67 2.30
C PRO A 134 15.14 4.10 2.15
N TRP A 135 13.94 4.21 1.57
CA TRP A 135 13.31 5.48 1.24
C TRP A 135 12.11 5.71 2.15
N LEU A 136 12.24 6.64 3.10
CA LEU A 136 11.19 6.97 4.05
C LEU A 136 9.97 7.56 3.33
N GLY A 137 8.80 7.00 3.63
CA GLY A 137 7.51 7.49 3.15
C GLY A 137 6.35 6.89 3.92
N GLU A 138 5.14 7.26 3.54
CA GLU A 138 3.90 6.78 4.14
C GLU A 138 3.13 5.91 3.17
N CYS A 139 2.66 4.74 3.62
CA CYS A 139 1.88 3.88 2.76
C CYS A 139 0.48 4.48 2.50
N ARG A 140 0.12 4.70 1.24
CA ARG A 140 -1.21 5.19 0.82
C ARG A 140 -2.37 4.21 1.04
N ARG A 141 -2.09 2.99 1.54
CA ARG A 141 -3.11 1.98 1.88
C ARG A 141 -3.42 1.90 3.36
N CYS A 142 -2.39 1.99 4.22
CA CYS A 142 -2.54 1.77 5.66
C CYS A 142 -2.04 2.95 6.50
N HIS A 143 -1.59 4.04 5.85
CA HIS A 143 -1.15 5.29 6.45
C HIS A 143 -0.04 5.16 7.50
N LYS A 144 0.72 4.05 7.47
CA LYS A 144 1.89 3.84 8.32
C LYS A 144 3.16 4.28 7.61
N ASP A 145 4.10 4.78 8.40
CA ASP A 145 5.47 5.05 7.94
C ASP A 145 6.18 3.75 7.56
N VAL A 146 6.83 3.77 6.40
CA VAL A 146 7.53 2.65 5.80
C VAL A 146 8.84 3.13 5.17
N THR A 147 9.78 2.20 5.01
CA THR A 147 11.10 2.48 4.43
C THR A 147 11.44 1.51 3.28
N PRO A 148 10.59 1.42 2.24
CA PRO A 148 10.85 0.57 1.07
C PRO A 148 12.14 0.93 0.34
N ARG A 149 12.69 -0.03 -0.40
CA ARG A 149 13.71 0.25 -1.42
C ARG A 149 13.04 0.32 -2.78
N LEU A 150 13.47 1.28 -3.61
CA LEU A 150 12.92 1.41 -4.97
C LEU A 150 13.21 0.16 -5.82
N ASN A 151 14.35 -0.50 -5.60
CA ASN A 151 14.67 -1.76 -6.27
C ASN A 151 13.64 -2.87 -5.97
N ASP A 152 13.20 -3.00 -4.73
CA ASP A 152 12.22 -4.02 -4.33
C ASP A 152 10.83 -3.74 -4.94
N VAL A 153 10.44 -2.46 -4.98
CA VAL A 153 9.22 -2.00 -5.66
C VAL A 153 9.30 -2.29 -7.17
N ARG A 154 10.44 -1.97 -7.80
CA ARG A 154 10.71 -2.25 -9.21
C ARG A 154 10.64 -3.75 -9.53
N ASN A 155 11.07 -4.61 -8.61
CA ASN A 155 11.04 -6.07 -8.75
C ASN A 155 9.69 -6.69 -8.33
N GLY A 156 8.69 -5.88 -7.98
CA GLY A 156 7.34 -6.34 -7.65
C GLY A 156 7.18 -6.98 -6.26
N GLN A 157 8.13 -6.80 -5.34
CA GLN A 157 8.04 -7.36 -3.98
C GLN A 157 7.09 -6.58 -3.06
N GLY A 158 6.69 -5.37 -3.47
CA GLY A 158 5.81 -4.47 -2.73
C GLY A 158 6.59 -3.55 -1.78
N ALA A 159 6.03 -2.37 -1.48
CA ALA A 159 6.73 -1.32 -0.73
C ALA A 159 6.42 -1.33 0.79
N CYS A 160 5.20 -1.72 1.16
CA CYS A 160 4.75 -1.64 2.54
C CYS A 160 4.85 -3.00 3.23
N ILE A 161 5.73 -3.12 4.22
CA ILE A 161 5.85 -4.33 5.04
C ILE A 161 4.55 -4.69 5.76
N HIS A 162 3.73 -3.72 6.15
CA HIS A 162 2.44 -3.96 6.79
C HIS A 162 1.35 -4.41 5.82
N CYS A 163 1.52 -4.17 4.53
CA CYS A 163 0.60 -4.60 3.46
C CYS A 163 1.12 -5.83 2.69
N ALA A 164 2.37 -6.24 2.92
CA ALA A 164 2.97 -7.38 2.24
C ALA A 164 2.21 -8.67 2.56
N ARG A 165 2.11 -9.56 1.56
CA ARG A 165 1.36 -10.83 1.67
C ARG A 165 1.95 -11.81 2.69
N ASN A 166 3.26 -11.71 2.94
CA ASN A 166 4.03 -12.69 3.73
C ASN A 166 4.47 -12.18 5.11
N THR A 167 4.12 -10.95 5.49
CA THR A 167 4.40 -10.47 6.85
C THR A 167 3.46 -11.18 7.82
N PRO A 168 3.96 -11.77 8.92
CA PRO A 168 3.10 -12.28 9.98
C PRO A 168 2.16 -11.18 10.43
N LEU A 169 0.88 -11.41 10.25
CA LEU A 169 -0.14 -10.48 10.69
C LEU A 169 -0.19 -10.48 12.20
N THR A 170 -0.26 -9.30 12.80
CA THR A 170 -0.78 -9.22 14.16
C THR A 170 -2.25 -9.68 14.13
N PRO A 171 -2.79 -10.21 15.24
CA PRO A 171 -4.21 -10.56 15.33
C PRO A 171 -5.12 -9.41 14.87
N GLN A 172 -4.79 -8.17 15.26
CA GLN A 172 -5.53 -6.98 14.84
C GLN A 172 -5.52 -6.78 13.32
N GLN A 173 -4.35 -6.84 12.70
CA GLN A 173 -4.27 -6.69 11.24
C GLN A 173 -4.99 -7.82 10.49
N ALA A 174 -5.01 -9.03 11.05
CA ALA A 174 -5.75 -10.14 10.48
C ALA A 174 -7.26 -9.91 10.59
N TRP A 175 -7.71 -9.37 11.72
CA TRP A 175 -9.09 -8.98 11.96
C TRP A 175 -9.55 -7.91 10.97
N ASP A 176 -8.83 -6.79 10.87
CA ASP A 176 -9.16 -5.71 9.95
C ASP A 176 -9.28 -6.21 8.50
N ARG A 177 -8.38 -7.13 8.11
CA ARG A 177 -8.42 -7.76 6.80
C ARG A 177 -9.60 -8.72 6.65
N ALA A 178 -9.87 -9.59 7.61
CA ALA A 178 -11.04 -10.47 7.60
C ALA A 178 -12.33 -9.67 7.37
N LEU A 179 -12.48 -8.57 8.10
CA LEU A 179 -13.59 -7.65 7.97
C LEU A 179 -13.70 -7.08 6.55
N SER A 180 -12.58 -6.65 5.94
CA SER A 180 -12.56 -6.15 4.56
C SER A 180 -13.02 -7.16 3.50
N TYR A 181 -12.99 -8.46 3.82
CA TYR A 181 -13.50 -9.53 2.98
C TYR A 181 -14.89 -10.01 3.39
N ARG A 182 -15.62 -9.22 4.20
CA ARG A 182 -16.96 -9.54 4.71
C ARG A 182 -17.01 -10.82 5.53
N PHE A 183 -15.92 -11.10 6.24
CA PHE A 183 -15.81 -12.15 7.25
C PHE A 183 -15.61 -11.52 8.64
N LEU A 184 -16.54 -11.75 9.57
CA LEU A 184 -16.43 -11.33 10.98
C LEU A 184 -15.95 -12.53 11.80
N PRO A 185 -14.68 -12.58 12.25
CA PRO A 185 -14.22 -13.68 13.09
C PRO A 185 -14.90 -13.65 14.46
N ASP A 186 -15.02 -14.81 15.11
CA ASP A 186 -15.69 -14.89 16.42
C ASP A 186 -14.84 -14.27 17.55
N ASP A 187 -13.52 -14.44 17.48
CA ASP A 187 -12.56 -13.92 18.44
C ASP A 187 -11.24 -13.55 17.78
N LEU A 188 -10.77 -12.33 18.05
CA LEU A 188 -9.48 -11.78 17.65
C LEU A 188 -8.30 -12.71 18.03
N HIS A 189 -8.32 -13.26 19.24
CA HIS A 189 -7.21 -14.01 19.81
C HIS A 189 -7.10 -15.45 19.28
N THR A 190 -8.12 -15.93 18.54
CA THR A 190 -8.08 -17.26 17.90
C THR A 190 -7.30 -17.27 16.59
N PHE A 191 -6.90 -16.10 16.07
CA PHE A 191 -6.09 -16.02 14.86
C PHE A 191 -4.70 -16.62 15.07
N LYS A 192 -4.40 -17.70 14.31
CA LYS A 192 -3.08 -18.36 14.33
C LYS A 192 -2.24 -18.02 13.10
N SER A 193 -2.84 -18.10 11.91
CA SER A 193 -2.17 -17.81 10.64
C SER A 193 -3.19 -17.62 9.52
N THR A 194 -2.74 -17.12 8.36
CA THR A 194 -3.61 -16.90 7.19
C THR A 194 -4.16 -18.20 6.58
N ASN A 195 -3.51 -19.35 6.83
CA ASN A 195 -3.90 -20.64 6.24
C ASN A 195 -4.67 -21.54 7.23
N THR A 196 -4.78 -21.12 8.48
CA THR A 196 -5.58 -21.81 9.50
C THR A 196 -7.04 -21.40 9.33
N PRO A 197 -8.00 -22.33 9.41
CA PRO A 197 -9.41 -21.97 9.53
C PRO A 197 -9.62 -21.04 10.72
N TRP A 198 -10.33 -19.94 10.48
CA TRP A 198 -10.74 -19.00 11.50
C TRP A 198 -12.26 -19.07 11.58
N PRO A 199 -12.84 -19.52 12.70
CA PRO A 199 -14.29 -19.50 12.90
C PRO A 199 -14.83 -18.08 12.93
N GLY A 200 -15.99 -17.90 12.30
CA GLY A 200 -16.66 -16.62 12.28
C GLY A 200 -17.96 -16.67 11.50
N THR A 201 -18.44 -15.49 11.16
CA THR A 201 -19.70 -15.28 10.47
C THR A 201 -19.47 -14.50 9.18
N CYS A 202 -20.09 -14.92 8.08
CA CYS A 202 -20.15 -14.07 6.89
C CYS A 202 -21.04 -12.86 7.20
N ILE A 203 -20.48 -11.66 7.04
CA ILE A 203 -21.16 -10.39 7.34
C ILE A 203 -22.40 -10.19 6.45
N GLU A 204 -22.35 -10.69 5.21
CA GLU A 204 -23.43 -10.47 4.24
C GLU A 204 -24.66 -11.36 4.50
N CYS A 205 -24.48 -12.66 4.75
CA CYS A 205 -25.60 -13.60 4.91
C CYS A 205 -25.81 -14.13 6.33
N GLY A 206 -24.93 -13.79 7.28
CA GLY A 206 -25.00 -14.29 8.65
C GLY A 206 -24.64 -15.78 8.81
N ALA A 207 -24.19 -16.45 7.75
CA ALA A 207 -23.80 -17.85 7.81
C ALA A 207 -22.54 -18.05 8.66
N GLU A 208 -22.56 -19.03 9.55
CA GLU A 208 -21.36 -19.50 10.25
C GLU A 208 -20.42 -20.17 9.25
N VAL A 209 -19.16 -19.73 9.24
CA VAL A 209 -18.14 -20.17 8.28
C VAL A 209 -16.79 -20.28 8.98
N GLU A 210 -15.96 -21.22 8.51
CA GLU A 210 -14.56 -21.30 8.90
C GLU A 210 -13.67 -20.84 7.75
N ALA A 211 -13.54 -19.52 7.62
CA ALA A 211 -12.79 -18.93 6.53
C ALA A 211 -11.28 -19.05 6.76
N ARG A 212 -10.52 -19.15 5.66
CA ARG A 212 -9.05 -18.99 5.68
C ARG A 212 -8.73 -17.65 5.06
N LEU A 213 -8.06 -16.77 5.82
CA LEU A 213 -7.73 -15.42 5.36
C LEU A 213 -6.91 -15.43 4.05
N GLY A 214 -6.07 -16.45 3.84
CA GLY A 214 -5.33 -16.67 2.60
C GLY A 214 -6.21 -17.00 1.38
N ASN A 215 -7.39 -17.61 1.59
CA ASN A 215 -8.38 -17.84 0.53
C ASN A 215 -9.19 -16.57 0.24
N LEU A 216 -9.45 -15.76 1.26
CA LEU A 216 -10.10 -14.46 1.10
C LEU A 216 -9.25 -13.55 0.20
N TYR A 217 -7.94 -13.52 0.40
CA TYR A 217 -6.98 -12.81 -0.47
C TYR A 217 -6.98 -13.28 -1.93
N ARG A 218 -7.44 -14.50 -2.19
CA ARG A 218 -7.54 -15.08 -3.54
C ARG A 218 -8.91 -14.81 -4.18
N GLY A 219 -9.75 -14.00 -3.55
CA GLY A 219 -11.05 -13.60 -4.07
C GLY A 219 -12.15 -14.64 -3.87
N GLN A 220 -11.94 -15.64 -3.00
CA GLN A 220 -12.93 -16.70 -2.77
C GLN A 220 -14.13 -16.23 -1.92
N GLY A 221 -14.05 -15.03 -1.30
CA GLY A 221 -15.09 -14.47 -0.44
C GLY A 221 -15.22 -15.20 0.90
N ALA A 222 -15.85 -14.55 1.89
CA ALA A 222 -16.08 -15.13 3.22
C ALA A 222 -16.97 -16.38 3.21
N CYS A 223 -17.94 -16.42 2.28
CA CYS A 223 -18.78 -17.59 2.04
C CYS A 223 -18.99 -17.79 0.54
N ASN A 224 -19.34 -19.02 0.16
CA ASN A 224 -19.61 -19.41 -1.22
C ASN A 224 -21.08 -19.19 -1.63
N SER A 225 -21.87 -18.45 -0.86
CA SER A 225 -23.29 -18.27 -1.14
C SER A 225 -23.49 -17.40 -2.39
N GLN A 226 -24.37 -17.82 -3.30
CA GLN A 226 -24.66 -17.05 -4.52
C GLN A 226 -25.26 -15.66 -4.23
N LYS A 227 -25.90 -15.49 -3.06
CA LYS A 227 -26.49 -14.22 -2.61
C LYS A 227 -25.44 -13.23 -2.09
N CYS A 228 -24.24 -13.69 -1.75
CA CYS A 228 -23.16 -12.85 -1.21
C CYS A 228 -22.19 -12.33 -2.28
N LYS A 229 -22.57 -12.40 -3.57
CA LYS A 229 -21.81 -11.75 -4.64
C LYS A 229 -21.93 -10.24 -4.49
N LEU A 230 -20.77 -9.55 -4.40
CA LEU A 230 -20.63 -8.11 -4.20
C LEU A 230 -21.56 -7.29 -5.14
N THR A 231 -22.60 -6.66 -4.59
CA THR A 231 -23.40 -5.64 -5.29
C THR A 231 -23.76 -4.48 -4.37
N GLY A 232 -23.90 -3.27 -4.94
CA GLY A 232 -24.60 -2.12 -4.31
C GLY A 232 -23.74 -1.16 -3.48
N PHE A 233 -23.29 -1.56 -2.29
CA PHE A 233 -22.63 -0.68 -1.30
C PHE A 233 -21.10 -0.80 -1.35
N LYS A 234 -20.40 0.35 -1.34
CA LYS A 234 -18.93 0.46 -1.40
C LYS A 234 -18.32 0.45 0.00
N ASP A 235 -17.44 -0.50 0.25
CA ASP A 235 -16.82 -0.69 1.58
C ASP A 235 -15.68 0.32 1.85
N ASP A 236 -15.15 0.95 0.80
CA ASP A 236 -14.01 1.88 0.82
C ASP A 236 -14.40 3.38 0.77
N ALA A 237 -15.68 3.69 0.60
CA ALA A 237 -16.22 5.06 0.61
C ALA A 237 -16.89 5.37 1.96
N PRO A 238 -17.03 6.64 2.37
CA PRO A 238 -17.81 7.01 3.55
C PRO A 238 -19.22 6.42 3.52
N GLY A 239 -19.69 5.92 4.65
CA GLY A 239 -20.98 5.26 4.79
C GLY A 239 -21.59 5.57 6.14
N LEU A 240 -22.91 5.56 6.23
CA LEU A 240 -23.62 5.76 7.48
C LEU A 240 -24.51 4.56 7.79
N ILE A 241 -24.67 4.27 9.08
CA ILE A 241 -25.73 3.41 9.61
C ILE A 241 -26.88 4.29 10.09
N TYR A 242 -28.10 3.83 9.89
CA TYR A 242 -29.31 4.55 10.28
C TYR A 242 -30.31 3.63 10.95
N LEU A 243 -31.04 4.20 11.91
CA LEU A 243 -32.20 3.60 12.55
C LEU A 243 -33.44 4.36 12.09
N LEU A 244 -34.38 3.66 11.47
CA LEU A 244 -35.67 4.22 11.06
C LEU A 244 -36.77 3.71 11.98
N HIS A 245 -37.76 4.54 12.23
CA HIS A 245 -38.97 4.20 12.96
C HIS A 245 -40.19 4.40 12.06
N ARG A 246 -41.20 3.58 12.25
CA ARG A 246 -42.54 3.77 11.70
C ARG A 246 -43.53 3.45 12.80
N SER A 247 -44.56 4.27 12.96
CA SER A 247 -45.53 4.17 14.04
C SER A 247 -46.73 3.26 13.74
N ASP A 248 -46.98 2.96 12.46
CA ASP A 248 -48.10 2.10 12.03
C ASP A 248 -47.72 1.25 10.80
N PRO A 249 -47.36 -0.03 10.97
CA PRO A 249 -47.17 -0.71 12.26
C PRO A 249 -45.96 -0.16 13.04
N GLU A 250 -45.93 -0.36 14.36
CA GLU A 250 -44.84 0.11 15.22
C GLU A 250 -43.58 -0.76 15.04
N ILE A 251 -42.70 -0.33 14.14
CA ILE A 251 -41.53 -1.10 13.71
C ILE A 251 -40.29 -0.21 13.59
N VAL A 252 -39.13 -0.83 13.80
CA VAL A 252 -37.83 -0.17 13.66
C VAL A 252 -36.98 -0.91 12.66
N LYS A 253 -36.31 -0.18 11.78
CA LYS A 253 -35.39 -0.72 10.77
C LYS A 253 -33.97 -0.26 11.04
N ILE A 254 -33.01 -1.18 11.00
CA ILE A 254 -31.59 -0.84 10.88
C ILE A 254 -31.16 -0.95 9.42
N GLY A 255 -30.35 -0.01 8.94
CA GLY A 255 -29.87 -0.01 7.57
C GLY A 255 -28.56 0.76 7.39
N ILE A 256 -27.92 0.59 6.23
CA ILE A 256 -26.73 1.34 5.84
C ILE A 256 -26.89 1.98 4.46
N CYS A 257 -26.16 3.07 4.22
CA CYS A 257 -26.02 3.68 2.89
C CYS A 257 -24.70 4.47 2.75
N GLU A 258 -24.27 4.78 1.52
CA GLU A 258 -23.15 5.70 1.29
C GLU A 258 -23.46 7.06 1.92
N ASP A 259 -22.49 7.64 2.62
CA ASP A 259 -22.61 8.98 3.22
C ASP A 259 -22.14 10.02 2.18
N ALA A 260 -23.02 10.31 1.22
CA ALA A 260 -22.72 11.19 0.12
C ALA A 260 -23.95 12.02 -0.30
N PRO A 261 -23.80 13.29 -0.72
CA PRO A 261 -24.92 14.16 -1.08
C PRO A 261 -25.82 13.65 -2.21
N HIS A 262 -25.28 12.79 -3.08
CA HIS A 262 -26.00 12.20 -4.19
C HIS A 262 -26.80 10.95 -3.80
N ASN A 263 -26.59 10.41 -2.59
CA ASN A 263 -27.31 9.23 -2.13
C ASN A 263 -28.72 9.60 -1.66
N LYS A 264 -29.72 8.99 -2.27
CA LYS A 264 -31.15 9.25 -2.04
C LYS A 264 -31.84 8.20 -1.18
N ARG A 265 -31.08 7.29 -0.55
CA ARG A 265 -31.64 6.15 0.20
C ARG A 265 -32.51 6.56 1.40
N LEU A 266 -32.04 7.51 2.22
CA LEU A 266 -32.84 8.02 3.35
C LEU A 266 -34.07 8.80 2.87
N GLU A 267 -33.91 9.67 1.87
CA GLU A 267 -35.03 10.41 1.26
C GLU A 267 -36.10 9.45 0.71
N SER A 268 -35.69 8.36 0.07
CA SER A 268 -36.61 7.32 -0.39
C SER A 268 -37.33 6.62 0.77
N HIS A 269 -36.68 6.38 1.91
CA HIS A 269 -37.36 5.80 3.07
C HIS A 269 -38.36 6.78 3.68
N ILE A 270 -38.00 8.05 3.80
CA ILE A 270 -38.89 9.11 4.30
C ILE A 270 -40.15 9.22 3.43
N ASN A 271 -39.98 9.23 2.11
CA ASN A 271 -41.10 9.25 1.16
C ASN A 271 -42.01 8.01 1.27
N ASN A 272 -41.51 6.91 1.84
CA ASN A 272 -42.26 5.67 2.08
C ASN A 272 -42.81 5.58 3.53
N GLY A 273 -42.90 6.71 4.23
CA GLY A 273 -43.53 6.78 5.57
C GLY A 273 -42.64 6.34 6.72
N TRP A 274 -41.31 6.35 6.54
CA TRP A 274 -40.35 6.12 7.61
C TRP A 274 -39.86 7.45 8.21
N GLU A 275 -39.63 7.45 9.52
CA GLU A 275 -38.98 8.54 10.22
C GLU A 275 -37.55 8.15 10.56
N VAL A 276 -36.58 9.03 10.35
CA VAL A 276 -35.19 8.77 10.75
C VAL A 276 -35.08 9.02 12.25
N ALA A 277 -34.88 7.96 13.03
CA ALA A 277 -34.73 8.06 14.48
C ALA A 277 -33.32 8.50 14.88
N GLN A 278 -32.29 7.85 14.31
CA GLN A 278 -30.89 8.11 14.60
C GLN A 278 -30.00 7.74 13.40
N THR A 279 -28.82 8.36 13.31
CA THR A 279 -27.80 8.05 12.31
C THR A 279 -26.41 8.14 12.91
N LEU A 280 -25.48 7.32 12.41
CA LEU A 280 -24.06 7.36 12.76
C LEU A 280 -23.23 7.20 11.47
N THR A 281 -22.35 8.15 11.22
CA THR A 281 -21.56 8.28 9.98
C THR A 281 -20.15 7.73 10.17
N PHE A 282 -19.62 7.04 9.17
CA PHE A 282 -18.28 6.46 9.16
C PHE A 282 -17.49 6.94 7.94
N GLN A 283 -16.20 7.26 8.14
CA GLN A 283 -15.27 7.57 7.05
C GLN A 283 -15.02 6.38 6.12
N VAL A 284 -15.20 5.16 6.64
CA VAL A 284 -15.05 3.91 5.90
C VAL A 284 -16.37 3.14 6.00
N GLY A 285 -17.08 3.00 4.89
CA GLY A 285 -18.39 2.37 4.80
C GLY A 285 -18.39 0.91 5.26
N LEU A 286 -17.22 0.25 5.21
CA LEU A 286 -17.04 -1.05 5.84
C LEU A 286 -17.48 -1.04 7.31
N HIS A 287 -17.13 -0.02 8.11
CA HIS A 287 -17.53 0.06 9.52
C HIS A 287 -19.06 0.08 9.70
N ALA A 288 -19.77 0.82 8.84
CA ALA A 288 -21.23 0.84 8.82
C ALA A 288 -21.79 -0.57 8.56
N ARG A 289 -21.26 -1.28 7.56
CA ARG A 289 -21.69 -2.65 7.23
C ARG A 289 -21.42 -3.63 8.37
N LEU A 290 -20.24 -3.54 8.98
CA LEU A 290 -19.86 -4.41 10.10
C LEU A 290 -20.79 -4.24 11.30
N LEU A 291 -21.08 -2.99 11.63
CA LEU A 291 -21.97 -2.66 12.72
C LEU A 291 -23.39 -3.14 12.43
N GLU A 292 -23.89 -2.89 11.22
CA GLU A 292 -25.22 -3.35 10.79
C GLU A 292 -25.37 -4.87 10.88
N SER A 293 -24.39 -5.63 10.38
CA SER A 293 -24.42 -7.10 10.46
C SER A 293 -24.33 -7.61 11.89
N THR A 294 -23.53 -6.96 12.74
CA THR A 294 -23.44 -7.31 14.18
C THR A 294 -24.77 -7.08 14.88
N ILE A 295 -25.46 -5.98 14.55
CA ILE A 295 -26.78 -5.65 15.11
C ILE A 295 -27.85 -6.62 14.62
N LYS A 296 -27.88 -6.94 13.33
CA LYS A 296 -28.80 -7.97 12.78
C LYS A 296 -28.58 -9.32 13.46
N ARG A 297 -27.33 -9.74 13.68
CA ARG A 297 -27.02 -10.97 14.41
C ARG A 297 -27.56 -10.91 15.84
N LEU A 298 -27.26 -9.83 16.56
CA LEU A 298 -27.70 -9.64 17.94
C LEU A 298 -29.22 -9.74 18.06
N TRP A 299 -29.96 -9.02 17.21
CA TRP A 299 -31.42 -8.97 17.29
C TRP A 299 -32.08 -10.28 16.87
N PHE A 300 -31.70 -10.85 15.72
CA PHE A 300 -32.46 -11.94 15.12
C PHE A 300 -31.90 -13.33 15.44
N LYS A 301 -30.61 -13.45 15.73
CA LYS A 301 -29.97 -14.73 16.03
C LYS A 301 -29.78 -14.92 17.53
N ASP A 302 -29.15 -13.95 18.18
CA ASP A 302 -28.75 -14.10 19.59
C ASP A 302 -29.94 -13.88 20.53
N ARG A 303 -30.83 -12.94 20.20
CA ARG A 303 -32.06 -12.65 20.95
C ARG A 303 -33.32 -13.29 20.37
N ALA A 304 -33.22 -13.89 19.17
CA ALA A 304 -34.33 -14.55 18.48
C ALA A 304 -35.59 -13.66 18.33
N TRP A 305 -35.43 -12.35 18.16
CA TRP A 305 -36.56 -11.45 17.96
C TRP A 305 -37.20 -11.67 16.59
N ALA A 306 -38.52 -11.49 16.50
CA ALA A 306 -39.24 -11.56 15.24
C ALA A 306 -38.80 -10.42 14.30
N ASP A 307 -38.60 -10.76 13.02
CA ASP A 307 -38.45 -9.78 11.95
C ASP A 307 -39.83 -9.33 11.44
N GLY A 308 -39.86 -8.33 10.57
CA GLY A 308 -41.13 -7.76 10.10
C GLY A 308 -41.95 -8.70 9.20
N ARG A 309 -41.41 -9.86 8.80
CA ARG A 309 -42.18 -10.88 8.07
C ARG A 309 -43.18 -11.60 8.97
N ALA A 310 -42.96 -11.60 10.29
CA ALA A 310 -43.85 -12.24 11.25
C ALA A 310 -45.27 -11.63 11.23
N ARG A 311 -45.43 -10.37 10.79
CA ARG A 311 -46.74 -9.74 10.61
C ARG A 311 -47.49 -10.15 9.32
N GLY A 312 -46.87 -10.95 8.44
CA GLY A 312 -47.48 -11.32 7.15
C GLY A 312 -47.59 -10.16 6.15
N GLU A 313 -46.99 -9.01 6.46
CA GLU A 313 -47.03 -7.81 5.63
C GLU A 313 -45.97 -7.88 4.52
N ALA A 314 -46.28 -8.57 3.42
CA ALA A 314 -45.39 -8.69 2.26
C ALA A 314 -45.37 -7.43 1.36
N TRP A 315 -45.34 -6.24 1.95
CA TRP A 315 -45.41 -4.96 1.23
C TRP A 315 -44.02 -4.33 1.12
N PHE A 316 -43.29 -4.64 0.04
CA PHE A 316 -41.95 -4.13 -0.35
C PHE A 316 -40.71 -4.83 0.24
N ASP A 317 -39.62 -4.75 -0.54
CA ASP A 317 -38.30 -5.38 -0.34
C ASP A 317 -37.58 -4.82 0.92
N GLY A 318 -37.04 -5.69 1.80
CA GLY A 318 -36.14 -5.26 2.90
C GLY A 318 -36.57 -5.46 4.37
N TYR A 319 -37.52 -6.35 4.69
CA TYR A 319 -37.99 -6.62 6.07
C TYR A 319 -37.09 -7.54 6.93
N THR A 320 -36.01 -8.12 6.39
CA THR A 320 -35.06 -8.94 7.19
C THR A 320 -34.27 -8.14 8.23
N GLU A 321 -34.44 -6.82 8.21
CA GLU A 321 -33.63 -5.87 8.96
C GLU A 321 -34.51 -5.00 9.86
N THR A 322 -35.76 -5.43 10.09
CA THR A 322 -36.76 -4.70 10.88
C THR A 322 -37.13 -5.50 12.12
N VAL A 323 -37.17 -4.84 13.28
CA VAL A 323 -37.63 -5.37 14.57
C VAL A 323 -39.03 -4.81 14.87
N LEU A 324 -39.93 -5.66 15.34
CA LEU A 324 -41.25 -5.25 15.85
C LEU A 324 -41.08 -4.64 17.26
N LEU A 325 -41.61 -3.45 17.52
CA LEU A 325 -41.55 -2.88 18.88
C LEU A 325 -42.56 -3.55 19.81
N ASP A 326 -43.73 -3.92 19.28
CA ASP A 326 -44.88 -4.48 19.98
C ASP A 326 -45.03 -6.00 19.78
N ASP A 327 -43.91 -6.74 19.84
CA ASP A 327 -43.89 -8.18 19.68
C ASP A 327 -44.55 -8.90 20.88
N PRO A 328 -45.74 -9.52 20.71
CA PRO A 328 -46.48 -10.14 21.82
C PRO A 328 -45.83 -11.44 22.32
N GLU A 329 -44.92 -12.04 21.54
CA GLU A 329 -44.20 -13.25 21.93
C GLU A 329 -42.92 -12.95 22.75
N ARG A 330 -42.59 -11.66 22.91
CA ARG A 330 -41.36 -11.23 23.59
C ARG A 330 -41.47 -11.32 25.12
N THR A 331 -40.43 -11.84 25.77
CA THR A 331 -40.34 -12.00 27.22
C THR A 331 -39.48 -10.93 27.90
N GLU A 332 -39.66 -10.73 29.20
CA GLU A 332 -38.82 -9.85 30.03
C GLU A 332 -37.34 -10.30 29.99
N PRO A 333 -36.36 -9.38 29.96
CA PRO A 333 -36.46 -7.92 30.18
C PRO A 333 -36.78 -7.07 28.92
N TRP A 334 -37.24 -7.68 27.82
CA TRP A 334 -37.25 -7.03 26.50
C TRP A 334 -38.65 -6.59 26.02
N THR A 335 -39.68 -6.72 26.84
CA THR A 335 -41.10 -6.41 26.52
C THR A 335 -41.36 -4.96 26.10
N SER A 336 -40.44 -4.04 26.41
CA SER A 336 -40.56 -2.60 26.17
C SER A 336 -39.39 -2.07 25.32
N LEU A 337 -39.25 -2.57 24.10
CA LEU A 337 -38.28 -2.00 23.17
C LEU A 337 -38.68 -0.59 22.77
N THR A 338 -37.68 0.28 22.66
CA THR A 338 -37.82 1.65 22.17
C THR A 338 -36.74 1.90 21.12
N THR A 339 -36.90 2.94 20.32
CA THR A 339 -35.83 3.41 19.41
C THR A 339 -34.53 3.69 20.17
N LEU A 340 -34.61 4.17 21.41
CA LEU A 340 -33.46 4.45 22.26
C LEU A 340 -32.74 3.17 22.74
N SER A 341 -33.48 2.12 23.15
CA SER A 341 -32.85 0.87 23.57
C SER A 341 -32.17 0.16 22.39
N LEU A 342 -32.82 0.17 21.22
CA LEU A 342 -32.23 -0.33 19.98
C LEU A 342 -30.99 0.46 19.57
N TRP A 343 -31.01 1.79 19.73
CA TRP A 343 -29.84 2.61 19.44
C TRP A 343 -28.69 2.39 20.43
N THR A 344 -29.01 2.10 21.70
CA THR A 344 -28.00 1.71 22.70
C THR A 344 -27.24 0.46 22.26
N ASP A 345 -27.92 -0.52 21.66
CA ASP A 345 -27.22 -1.69 21.10
C ASP A 345 -26.21 -1.27 20.03
N VAL A 346 -26.62 -0.37 19.12
CA VAL A 346 -25.74 0.16 18.06
C VAL A 346 -24.50 0.81 18.67
N GLN A 347 -24.66 1.65 19.68
CA GLN A 347 -23.54 2.32 20.36
C GLN A 347 -22.62 1.32 21.07
N VAL A 348 -23.18 0.38 21.82
CA VAL A 348 -22.39 -0.64 22.54
C VAL A 348 -21.62 -1.53 21.57
N GLN A 349 -22.22 -1.95 20.44
CA GLN A 349 -21.52 -2.75 19.45
C GLN A 349 -20.46 -1.94 18.71
N ALA A 350 -20.72 -0.66 18.40
CA ALA A 350 -19.72 0.22 17.79
C ALA A 350 -18.49 0.40 18.70
N GLU A 351 -18.70 0.55 20.01
CA GLU A 351 -17.62 0.59 20.99
C GLU A 351 -16.86 -0.74 21.09
N ARG A 352 -17.57 -1.86 21.15
CA ARG A 352 -16.95 -3.20 21.20
C ARG A 352 -16.10 -3.52 19.96
N LEU A 353 -16.53 -3.04 18.80
CA LEU A 353 -15.79 -3.18 17.54
C LEU A 353 -14.63 -2.18 17.41
N GLY A 354 -14.52 -1.20 18.33
CA GLY A 354 -13.46 -0.19 18.34
C GLY A 354 -13.69 1.02 17.44
N PHE A 355 -14.79 1.07 16.68
CA PHE A 355 -15.04 2.12 15.69
C PHE A 355 -15.21 3.51 16.31
N ALA A 356 -15.72 3.59 17.54
CA ALA A 356 -15.88 4.84 18.29
C ALA A 356 -14.55 5.52 18.65
N MET A 357 -13.42 4.79 18.67
CA MET A 357 -12.10 5.36 18.92
C MET A 357 -11.44 5.87 17.64
N ASP A 358 -11.64 5.18 16.52
CA ASP A 358 -11.07 5.55 15.22
C ASP A 358 -11.67 6.86 14.69
N GLU A 359 -12.97 7.10 14.91
CA GLU A 359 -13.61 8.36 14.52
C GLU A 359 -13.22 9.54 15.40
N ARG A 360 -13.14 9.34 16.72
CA ARG A 360 -12.63 10.38 17.64
C ARG A 360 -11.19 10.76 17.32
N ARG A 361 -10.39 9.79 16.89
CA ARG A 361 -9.02 10.03 16.43
C ARG A 361 -8.99 10.77 15.09
N ALA A 362 -9.82 10.39 14.12
CA ALA A 362 -9.91 11.08 12.84
C ALA A 362 -10.41 12.54 12.99
N LEU A 363 -11.37 12.79 13.87
CA LEU A 363 -11.85 14.14 14.20
C LEU A 363 -10.78 14.97 14.91
N ALA A 364 -10.05 14.39 15.88
CA ALA A 364 -8.94 15.07 16.55
C ALA A 364 -7.77 15.38 15.60
N GLU A 365 -7.50 14.52 14.61
CA GLU A 365 -6.50 14.75 13.56
C GLU A 365 -6.95 15.85 12.57
N ALA A 366 -8.26 15.97 12.29
CA ALA A 366 -8.82 17.04 11.47
C ALA A 366 -8.80 18.41 12.19
N GLU A 367 -9.16 18.44 13.48
CA GLU A 367 -9.16 19.66 14.31
C GLU A 367 -7.74 20.15 14.65
N GLY A 368 -6.77 19.23 14.77
CA GLY A 368 -5.36 19.57 15.02
C GLY A 368 -4.62 20.19 13.83
N GLY A 369 -5.18 20.08 12.62
CA GLY A 369 -4.63 20.69 11.39
C GLY A 369 -4.96 22.16 11.19
N GLU A 370 -5.92 22.71 11.95
CA GLU A 370 -6.49 24.05 11.73
C GLU A 370 -5.80 25.15 12.57
N GLN A 371 -4.76 24.82 13.37
CA GLN A 371 -4.02 25.79 14.20
C GLN A 371 -2.65 26.23 13.66
N LEU A 372 -2.35 25.97 12.39
CA LEU A 372 -1.15 26.50 11.72
C LEU A 372 -1.53 27.20 10.41
N THR A 373 -2.17 28.36 10.52
CA THR A 373 -2.20 29.38 9.45
C THR A 373 -1.96 30.75 10.02
#